data_AF-A0A7X4GHF5-F1
#
_entry.id   AF-A0A7X4GHF5-F1
#
_cell.length_a   1.000
_cell.length_b   1.000
_cell.length_c   1.000
_cell.angle_alpha   90.00
_cell.angle_beta   90.00
_cell.angle_gamma   90.00
#
_symmetry.space_group_name_H-M   'P 1'
#
loop_
_entity.id
_entity.type
_entity.pdbx_description
1 polymer ?
#
loop_
_entity_poly.entity_id
_entity_poly.type
_entity_poly.pdbx_seq_one_letter_code
_entity_poly.pdbx_strand_id
1 'polypeptide(L)'
;MITPLTTISASYLDLLAVWRRQIQSVVDDRAQVVCMDEGSFHELKDEPDIDASLAATSLLNASNRRAFWIRRLSVLRSAFDLQGSVLHSDSDAFWLKNPLHLTSRADLVISIEHGLPKHITKRRGFVVCCGFFSLQKNNATTAFVDAWQAACSRTADDQISINTLIDKSITNWGSTEVEGQTCHTAVADFGKGPFRILALSNNLITREHAFDVPSSSYVAHPFLERRFHSAFVALYSKLVVDGTLRDFKVTENFAGMKRRDWATYCCYQQLGSQIPRECLAHAGYLATLAQDFEAAAGYFAQLQHLEGDALVDLYDLQIRRGQEKDALNTLGEIARSSKLSDTQLNKIIRHMARKPHPTGSALVAIALRRYSRPTRLYEGVRRLYLQARGAL
;
A
#
# COMPACT_ATOMS: atom_id res chain seq x y z
N MET A 1 -15.38 -9.53 -25.08
CA MET A 1 -14.57 -9.97 -23.93
C MET A 1 -14.02 -8.72 -23.27
N ILE A 2 -13.99 -8.63 -21.94
CA ILE A 2 -13.43 -7.46 -21.25
C ILE A 2 -12.04 -7.83 -20.77
N THR A 3 -11.03 -7.15 -21.28
CA THR A 3 -9.63 -7.38 -20.95
C THR A 3 -9.27 -6.66 -19.65
N PRO A 4 -8.62 -7.33 -18.67
CA PRO A 4 -8.14 -6.67 -17.47
C PRO A 4 -7.08 -5.62 -17.80
N LEU A 5 -7.24 -4.43 -17.22
CA LEU A 5 -6.35 -3.29 -17.39
C LEU A 5 -5.80 -2.86 -16.04
N THR A 6 -4.50 -2.58 -16.00
CA THR A 6 -3.88 -1.86 -14.88
C THR A 6 -2.93 -0.77 -15.37
N THR A 7 -2.56 0.14 -14.47
CA THR A 7 -1.55 1.17 -14.71
C THR A 7 -0.42 1.00 -13.71
N ILE A 8 0.83 1.03 -14.16
CA ILE A 8 1.99 0.71 -13.31
C ILE A 8 3.11 1.73 -13.47
N SER A 9 3.96 1.85 -12.44
CA SER A 9 5.28 2.49 -12.52
C SER A 9 6.36 1.48 -12.11
N ALA A 10 7.62 1.73 -12.46
CA ALA A 10 8.74 0.81 -12.18
C ALA A 10 8.82 0.39 -10.70
N SER A 11 8.44 1.28 -9.77
CA SER A 11 8.42 0.99 -8.33
C SER A 11 7.35 -0.01 -7.86
N TYR A 12 6.51 -0.50 -8.76
CA TYR A 12 5.45 -1.47 -8.47
C TYR A 12 5.58 -2.76 -9.32
N LEU A 13 6.69 -2.95 -10.05
CA LEU A 13 6.90 -4.15 -10.87
C LEU A 13 6.79 -5.46 -10.07
N ASP A 14 7.31 -5.47 -8.83
CA ASP A 14 7.22 -6.64 -7.95
C ASP A 14 5.76 -7.00 -7.60
N LEU A 15 4.91 -5.99 -7.35
CA LEU A 15 3.48 -6.20 -7.13
C LEU A 15 2.78 -6.65 -8.41
N LEU A 16 3.13 -6.06 -9.55
CA LEU A 16 2.60 -6.47 -10.84
C LEU A 16 2.91 -7.95 -11.14
N ALA A 17 4.11 -8.44 -10.79
CA ALA A 17 4.45 -9.85 -10.97
C ALA A 17 3.56 -10.80 -10.15
N VAL A 18 3.07 -10.36 -8.98
CA VAL A 18 2.07 -11.10 -8.20
C VAL A 18 0.70 -11.03 -8.87
N TRP A 19 0.27 -9.82 -9.22
CA TRP A 19 -1.00 -9.56 -9.89
C TRP A 19 -1.15 -10.32 -11.21
N ARG A 20 -0.10 -10.33 -12.04
CA ARG A 20 -0.02 -11.04 -13.33
C ARG A 20 -0.28 -12.54 -13.16
N ARG A 21 0.45 -13.20 -12.25
CA ARG A 21 0.27 -14.63 -11.95
C ARG A 21 -1.16 -14.95 -11.52
N GLN A 22 -1.77 -14.06 -10.73
CA GLN A 22 -3.15 -14.22 -10.27
C GLN A 22 -4.15 -14.10 -11.41
N ILE A 23 -4.00 -13.09 -12.26
CA ILE A 23 -4.89 -12.94 -13.42
C ILE A 23 -4.76 -14.14 -14.35
N GLN A 24 -3.55 -14.57 -14.68
CA GLN A 24 -3.34 -15.75 -15.51
C GLN A 24 -3.96 -17.02 -14.92
N SER A 25 -4.02 -17.13 -13.59
CA SER A 25 -4.63 -18.29 -12.92
C SER A 25 -6.16 -18.30 -12.97
N VAL A 26 -6.81 -17.15 -13.23
CA VAL A 26 -8.27 -17.03 -13.17
C VAL A 26 -8.90 -16.56 -14.49
N VAL A 27 -8.12 -15.98 -15.39
CA VAL A 27 -8.51 -15.54 -16.73
C VAL A 27 -7.47 -16.01 -17.74
N ASP A 28 -7.93 -16.72 -18.78
CA ASP A 28 -7.11 -17.19 -19.91
C ASP A 28 -7.00 -16.12 -21.00
N ASP A 29 -6.69 -14.88 -20.61
CA ASP A 29 -6.59 -13.74 -21.52
C ASP A 29 -5.36 -12.88 -21.17
N ARG A 30 -4.85 -12.16 -22.17
CA ARG A 30 -3.73 -11.24 -21.97
C ARG A 30 -4.19 -10.08 -21.08
N ALA A 31 -3.32 -9.64 -20.18
CA ALA A 31 -3.58 -8.44 -19.39
C ALA A 31 -3.04 -7.21 -20.12
N GLN A 32 -3.80 -6.11 -20.14
CA GLN A 32 -3.27 -4.84 -20.60
C GLN A 32 -2.60 -4.10 -19.45
N VAL A 33 -1.34 -3.68 -19.67
CA VAL A 33 -0.59 -2.91 -18.68
C VAL A 33 -0.16 -1.59 -19.30
N VAL A 34 -0.66 -0.49 -18.76
CA VAL A 34 -0.24 0.84 -19.19
C VAL A 34 0.85 1.35 -18.26
N CYS A 35 2.07 1.40 -18.80
CA CYS A 35 3.27 1.83 -18.11
C CYS A 35 3.29 3.36 -18.01
N MET A 36 3.48 3.88 -16.81
CA MET A 36 3.48 5.31 -16.49
C MET A 36 4.89 5.90 -16.54
N ASP A 37 5.90 5.07 -16.77
CA ASP A 37 7.30 5.44 -16.99
C ASP A 37 7.98 4.46 -17.97
N GLU A 38 9.11 4.89 -18.53
CA GLU A 38 9.88 4.10 -19.50
C GLU A 38 10.49 2.83 -18.89
N GLY A 39 10.84 2.86 -17.59
CA GLY A 39 11.46 1.72 -16.91
C GLY A 39 10.52 0.52 -16.85
N SER A 40 9.27 0.74 -16.44
CA SER A 40 8.23 -0.29 -16.46
C SER A 40 7.88 -0.76 -17.87
N PHE A 41 7.86 0.14 -18.86
CA PHE A 41 7.63 -0.26 -20.25
C PHE A 41 8.74 -1.15 -20.81
N HIS A 42 10.00 -0.79 -20.56
CA HIS A 42 11.14 -1.59 -21.02
C HIS A 42 11.15 -3.00 -20.41
N GLU A 43 10.77 -3.13 -19.14
CA GLU A 43 10.65 -4.43 -18.48
C GLU A 43 9.54 -5.30 -19.09
N LEU A 44 8.41 -4.70 -19.47
CA LEU A 44 7.18 -5.44 -19.79
C LEU A 44 6.89 -5.61 -21.29
N LYS A 45 7.52 -4.83 -22.18
CA LYS A 45 7.18 -4.81 -23.61
C LYS A 45 7.36 -6.13 -24.34
N ASP A 46 8.24 -7.00 -23.84
CA ASP A 46 8.56 -8.28 -24.47
C ASP A 46 7.88 -9.47 -23.74
N GLU A 47 7.04 -9.20 -22.74
CA GLU A 47 6.33 -10.22 -21.96
C GLU A 47 5.13 -10.79 -22.75
N PRO A 48 5.06 -12.12 -23.00
CA PRO A 48 4.15 -12.70 -24.00
C PRO A 48 2.65 -12.61 -23.62
N ASP A 49 2.33 -12.57 -22.34
CA ASP A 49 0.98 -12.53 -21.77
C ASP A 49 0.54 -11.11 -21.36
N ILE A 50 1.40 -10.11 -21.55
CA ILE A 50 1.10 -8.71 -21.26
C ILE A 50 1.02 -7.94 -22.59
N ASP A 51 -0.01 -7.12 -22.74
CA ASP A 51 -0.05 -6.05 -23.74
C ASP A 51 0.39 -4.75 -23.07
N ALA A 52 1.70 -4.48 -23.13
CA ALA A 52 2.30 -3.32 -22.49
C ALA A 52 2.27 -2.10 -23.43
N SER A 53 1.81 -0.97 -22.93
CA SER A 53 1.88 0.31 -23.64
C SER A 53 2.44 1.41 -22.75
N LEU A 54 3.24 2.31 -23.31
CA LEU A 54 3.73 3.48 -22.59
C LEU A 54 2.68 4.60 -22.64
N ALA A 55 2.31 5.13 -21.49
CA ALA A 55 1.50 6.34 -21.42
C ALA A 55 2.28 7.49 -22.06
N ALA A 56 1.82 7.96 -23.23
CA ALA A 56 2.38 9.10 -23.96
C ALA A 56 2.52 10.38 -23.10
N THR A 57 3.65 10.51 -22.39
CA THR A 57 4.27 11.73 -21.83
C THR A 57 5.51 11.35 -21.00
N SER A 58 6.70 11.66 -21.49
CA SER A 58 8.02 11.33 -20.93
C SER A 58 8.44 12.10 -19.66
N LEU A 59 7.53 12.78 -18.96
CA LEU A 59 7.90 13.76 -17.91
C LEU A 59 7.08 13.68 -16.62
N LEU A 60 6.41 12.56 -16.34
CA LEU A 60 5.87 12.37 -15.00
C LEU A 60 7.02 12.15 -14.02
N ASN A 61 7.35 13.19 -13.26
CA ASN A 61 8.08 12.99 -12.03
C ASN A 61 7.22 12.08 -11.14
N ALA A 62 7.67 10.84 -10.91
CA ALA A 62 6.97 9.80 -10.15
C ALA A 62 6.53 10.26 -8.74
N SER A 63 7.07 11.37 -8.23
CA SER A 63 6.66 11.98 -6.97
C SER A 63 5.32 12.74 -7.02
N ASN A 64 4.80 13.09 -8.19
CA ASN A 64 3.56 13.87 -8.32
C ASN A 64 2.31 12.98 -8.43
N ARG A 65 1.81 12.52 -7.27
CA ARG A 65 0.58 11.71 -7.16
C ARG A 65 -0.65 12.34 -7.85
N ARG A 66 -0.77 13.66 -7.83
CA ARG A 66 -1.86 14.39 -8.48
C ARG A 66 -1.87 14.22 -9.99
N ALA A 67 -0.69 14.35 -10.60
CA ALA A 67 -0.51 14.13 -12.02
C ALA A 67 -0.75 12.66 -12.40
N PHE A 68 -0.37 11.72 -11.54
CA PHE A 68 -0.65 10.29 -11.73
C PHE A 68 -2.15 10.03 -11.86
N TRP A 69 -2.99 10.54 -10.96
CA TRP A 69 -4.44 10.26 -10.99
C TRP A 69 -5.13 10.86 -12.23
N ILE A 70 -4.79 12.09 -12.61
CA ILE A 70 -5.30 12.71 -13.85
C ILE A 70 -4.90 11.87 -15.06
N ARG A 71 -3.67 11.35 -15.06
CA ARG A 71 -3.16 10.55 -16.17
C ARG A 71 -3.80 9.17 -16.23
N ARG A 72 -3.97 8.49 -15.08
CA ARG A 72 -4.68 7.20 -14.99
C ARG A 72 -6.04 7.31 -15.66
N LEU A 73 -6.79 8.38 -15.39
CA LEU A 73 -8.09 8.58 -16.01
C LEU A 73 -8.03 8.88 -17.50
N SER A 74 -6.99 9.57 -17.97
CA SER A 74 -6.77 9.79 -19.41
C SER A 74 -6.43 8.49 -20.16
N VAL A 75 -5.66 7.61 -19.51
CA VAL A 75 -5.38 6.25 -20.01
C VAL A 75 -6.67 5.45 -20.09
N LEU A 76 -7.46 5.44 -19.01
CA LEU A 76 -8.74 4.74 -18.97
C LEU A 76 -9.71 5.24 -20.05
N ARG A 77 -9.79 6.55 -20.27
CA ARG A 77 -10.60 7.14 -21.35
C ARG A 77 -10.16 6.63 -22.72
N SER A 78 -8.85 6.58 -22.96
CA SER A 78 -8.28 6.12 -24.23
C SER A 78 -8.54 4.63 -24.45
N ALA A 79 -8.35 3.80 -23.42
CA ALA A 79 -8.70 2.38 -23.46
C ALA A 79 -10.19 2.17 -23.74
N PHE A 80 -11.05 2.96 -23.09
CA PHE A 80 -12.51 2.93 -23.29
C PHE A 80 -12.96 3.38 -24.70
N ASP A 81 -12.18 4.22 -25.38
CA ASP A 81 -12.44 4.55 -26.79
C ASP A 81 -12.01 3.43 -27.74
N LEU A 82 -10.86 2.82 -27.49
CA LEU A 82 -10.28 1.81 -28.38
C LEU A 82 -10.95 0.44 -28.24
N GLN A 83 -11.24 0.02 -27.00
CA GLN A 83 -11.68 -1.35 -26.69
C GLN A 83 -13.17 -1.43 -26.35
N GLY A 84 -13.83 -0.30 -26.14
CA GLY A 84 -15.20 -0.26 -25.64
C GLY A 84 -15.23 -0.43 -24.12
N SER A 85 -15.65 -1.60 -23.63
CA SER A 85 -15.78 -1.83 -22.18
C SER A 85 -14.40 -2.04 -21.53
N VAL A 86 -14.21 -1.56 -20.30
CA VAL A 86 -12.94 -1.64 -19.57
C VAL A 86 -13.16 -2.29 -18.22
N LEU A 87 -12.24 -3.16 -17.78
CA LEU A 87 -12.12 -3.64 -16.40
C LEU A 87 -10.78 -3.18 -15.85
N HIS A 88 -10.81 -2.27 -14.90
CA HIS A 88 -9.63 -1.76 -14.22
C HIS A 88 -9.44 -2.44 -12.87
N SER A 89 -8.19 -2.79 -12.57
CA SER A 89 -7.74 -3.22 -11.25
C SER A 89 -6.40 -2.55 -10.94
N ASP A 90 -6.25 -1.94 -9.78
CA ASP A 90 -4.94 -1.47 -9.32
C ASP A 90 -4.00 -2.70 -9.16
N SER A 91 -2.69 -2.50 -9.30
CA SER A 91 -1.71 -3.59 -9.26
C SER A 91 -1.56 -4.24 -7.87
N ASP A 92 -2.15 -3.63 -6.84
CA ASP A 92 -2.27 -4.15 -5.48
C ASP A 92 -3.69 -4.67 -5.16
N ALA A 93 -4.55 -4.79 -6.16
CA ALA A 93 -5.83 -5.50 -6.05
C ALA A 93 -5.66 -6.93 -6.57
N PHE A 94 -5.44 -7.84 -5.62
CA PHE A 94 -5.10 -9.24 -5.86
C PHE A 94 -6.32 -10.09 -6.18
N TRP A 95 -6.30 -10.82 -7.31
CA TRP A 95 -7.44 -11.62 -7.76
C TRP A 95 -7.38 -13.01 -7.15
N LEU A 96 -8.44 -13.37 -6.42
CA LEU A 96 -8.56 -14.63 -5.67
C LEU A 96 -9.47 -15.64 -6.36
N LYS A 97 -10.34 -15.13 -7.22
CA LYS A 97 -11.29 -15.87 -8.05
C LYS A 97 -11.55 -15.04 -9.30
N ASN A 98 -12.16 -15.64 -10.31
CA ASN A 98 -12.54 -14.91 -11.52
C ASN A 98 -13.71 -13.93 -11.24
N PRO A 99 -13.50 -12.59 -11.27
CA PRO A 99 -14.54 -11.61 -10.99
C PRO A 99 -15.32 -11.21 -12.25
N LEU A 100 -15.03 -11.75 -13.43
CA LEU A 100 -15.56 -11.24 -14.70
C LEU A 100 -17.10 -11.26 -14.75
N HIS A 101 -17.73 -12.29 -14.18
CA HIS A 101 -19.20 -12.38 -14.09
C HIS A 101 -19.86 -11.29 -13.22
N LEU A 102 -19.09 -10.56 -12.41
CA LEU A 102 -19.56 -9.40 -11.65
C LEU A 102 -19.62 -8.14 -12.52
N THR A 103 -18.79 -8.05 -13.56
CA THR A 103 -18.43 -6.80 -14.24
C THR A 103 -19.44 -6.30 -15.28
N SER A 104 -20.36 -7.15 -15.75
CA SER A 104 -21.34 -6.83 -16.80
C SER A 104 -22.75 -6.52 -16.28
N ARG A 105 -22.90 -6.31 -14.96
CA ARG A 105 -24.21 -6.16 -14.30
C ARG A 105 -24.78 -4.73 -14.34
N ALA A 106 -23.96 -3.73 -14.65
CA ALA A 106 -24.34 -2.32 -14.69
C ALA A 106 -23.43 -1.53 -15.64
N ASP A 107 -23.72 -0.25 -15.88
CA ASP A 107 -22.88 0.63 -16.70
C ASP A 107 -21.53 0.92 -16.02
N LEU A 108 -21.55 1.05 -14.69
CA LEU A 108 -20.40 1.05 -13.80
C LEU A 108 -20.58 -0.01 -12.71
N VAL A 109 -19.67 -0.97 -12.65
CA VAL A 109 -19.52 -1.86 -11.48
C VAL A 109 -18.28 -1.44 -10.73
N ILE A 110 -18.36 -1.16 -9.43
CA ILE A 110 -17.24 -0.59 -8.68
C ILE A 110 -17.23 -1.11 -7.24
N SER A 111 -16.06 -1.28 -6.65
CA SER A 111 -15.95 -1.65 -5.23
C SER A 111 -16.27 -0.48 -4.29
N ILE A 112 -16.75 -0.77 -3.08
CA ILE A 112 -16.91 0.24 -2.02
C ILE A 112 -15.67 0.30 -1.11
N GLU A 113 -15.55 1.39 -0.35
CA GLU A 113 -14.67 1.50 0.81
C GLU A 113 -15.16 2.58 1.79
N HIS A 114 -14.40 2.82 2.87
CA HIS A 114 -14.70 3.80 3.92
C HIS A 114 -13.67 4.95 3.99
N GLY A 115 -13.02 5.21 2.86
CA GLY A 115 -11.88 6.12 2.67
C GLY A 115 -12.27 7.60 2.58
N LEU A 116 -11.75 8.29 1.56
CA LEU A 116 -12.07 9.68 1.24
C LEU A 116 -13.07 9.73 0.07
N PRO A 117 -13.91 10.77 -0.01
CA PRO A 117 -14.00 11.92 0.90
C PRO A 117 -14.91 11.69 2.13
N LYS A 118 -14.43 12.08 3.32
CA LYS A 118 -15.11 11.79 4.61
C LYS A 118 -16.52 12.31 4.76
N HIS A 119 -16.85 13.44 4.15
CA HIS A 119 -18.20 14.01 4.23
C HIS A 119 -19.22 13.14 3.47
N ILE A 120 -18.82 12.50 2.37
CA ILE A 120 -19.67 11.55 1.64
C ILE A 120 -19.78 10.25 2.44
N THR A 121 -18.67 9.71 2.95
CA THR A 121 -18.69 8.52 3.81
C THR A 121 -19.61 8.71 5.01
N LYS A 122 -19.55 9.86 5.70
CA LYS A 122 -20.41 10.16 6.85
C LYS A 122 -21.90 10.20 6.49
N ARG A 123 -22.24 10.70 5.29
CA ARG A 123 -23.63 10.86 4.85
C ARG A 123 -24.21 9.59 4.24
N ARG A 124 -23.43 8.85 3.46
CA ARG A 124 -23.88 7.70 2.67
C ARG A 124 -23.49 6.35 3.30
N GLY A 125 -22.63 6.35 4.31
CA GLY A 125 -22.08 5.15 4.95
C GLY A 125 -20.83 4.62 4.27
N PHE A 126 -20.62 4.90 2.98
CA PHE A 126 -19.48 4.43 2.19
C PHE A 126 -19.08 5.44 1.10
N VAL A 127 -18.00 5.13 0.39
CA VAL A 127 -17.55 5.76 -0.86
C VAL A 127 -17.19 4.64 -1.85
N VAL A 128 -17.14 4.92 -3.15
CA VAL A 128 -16.65 3.97 -4.16
C VAL A 128 -15.13 4.06 -4.28
N CYS A 129 -14.47 2.94 -4.55
CA CYS A 129 -13.01 2.79 -4.63
C CYS A 129 -12.57 2.58 -6.09
N CYS A 130 -11.54 3.30 -6.53
CA CYS A 130 -11.04 3.19 -7.90
C CYS A 130 -10.06 2.02 -8.11
N GLY A 131 -9.78 1.22 -7.08
CA GLY A 131 -8.85 0.10 -7.21
C GLY A 131 -9.43 -1.15 -7.89
N PHE A 132 -10.76 -1.22 -8.04
CA PHE A 132 -11.41 -2.25 -8.84
C PHE A 132 -12.75 -1.72 -9.36
N PHE A 133 -12.89 -1.62 -10.69
CA PHE A 133 -14.13 -1.25 -11.34
C PHE A 133 -14.20 -1.70 -12.81
N SER A 134 -15.41 -1.81 -13.36
CA SER A 134 -15.64 -1.97 -14.79
C SER A 134 -16.57 -0.89 -15.34
N LEU A 135 -16.38 -0.56 -16.61
CA LEU A 135 -17.19 0.37 -17.39
C LEU A 135 -17.73 -0.34 -18.62
N GLN A 136 -19.06 -0.32 -18.83
CA GLN A 136 -19.68 -0.88 -20.03
C GLN A 136 -19.83 0.17 -21.12
N LYS A 137 -19.46 -0.17 -22.36
CA LYS A 137 -19.56 0.78 -23.47
C LYS A 137 -21.01 1.08 -23.81
N ASN A 138 -21.41 2.33 -23.58
CA ASN A 138 -22.62 2.94 -24.11
C ASN A 138 -22.53 4.47 -24.02
N ASN A 139 -23.56 5.16 -24.52
CA ASN A 139 -23.61 6.62 -24.55
C ASN A 139 -23.63 7.25 -23.15
N ALA A 140 -24.34 6.65 -22.19
CA ALA A 140 -24.41 7.14 -20.82
C ALA A 140 -23.06 7.00 -20.10
N THR A 141 -22.37 5.86 -20.25
CA THR A 141 -21.03 5.65 -19.73
C THR A 141 -20.02 6.61 -20.34
N THR A 142 -20.10 6.86 -21.65
CA THR A 142 -19.20 7.82 -22.31
C THR A 142 -19.34 9.22 -21.70
N ALA A 143 -20.59 9.69 -21.55
CA ALA A 143 -20.86 10.99 -20.91
C ALA A 143 -20.37 11.03 -19.44
N PHE A 144 -20.54 9.93 -18.71
CA PHE A 144 -20.01 9.81 -17.35
C PHE A 144 -18.48 9.91 -17.29
N VAL A 145 -17.76 9.17 -18.15
CA VAL A 145 -16.30 9.18 -18.16
C VAL A 145 -15.76 10.56 -18.54
N ASP A 146 -16.39 11.24 -19.50
CA ASP A 146 -16.03 12.62 -19.86
C ASP A 146 -16.23 13.59 -18.67
N ALA A 147 -17.36 13.46 -17.96
CA ALA A 147 -17.64 14.26 -16.77
C ALA A 147 -16.66 13.95 -15.62
N TRP A 148 -16.29 12.69 -15.44
CA TRP A 148 -15.32 12.26 -14.45
C TRP A 148 -13.92 12.81 -14.77
N GLN A 149 -13.48 12.76 -16.02
CA GLN A 149 -12.19 13.30 -16.47
C GLN A 149 -12.11 14.81 -16.25
N ALA A 150 -13.18 15.54 -16.58
CA ALA A 150 -13.28 16.97 -16.31
C ALA A 150 -13.24 17.26 -14.81
N ALA A 151 -13.89 16.46 -13.96
CA ALA A 151 -13.86 16.60 -12.51
C ALA A 151 -12.47 16.32 -11.92
N CYS A 152 -11.81 15.24 -12.35
CA CYS A 152 -10.47 14.86 -11.91
C CYS A 152 -9.43 15.91 -12.26
N SER A 153 -9.55 16.55 -13.42
CA SER A 153 -8.65 17.64 -13.81
C SER A 153 -8.68 18.83 -12.83
N ARG A 154 -9.77 19.00 -12.06
CA ARG A 154 -9.92 20.07 -11.07
C ARG A 154 -9.50 19.67 -9.66
N THR A 155 -9.87 18.47 -9.23
CA THR A 155 -9.57 17.95 -7.88
C THR A 155 -8.16 17.39 -7.78
N ALA A 156 -7.62 16.95 -8.92
CA ALA A 156 -6.43 16.15 -9.05
C ALA A 156 -6.44 14.93 -8.11
N ASP A 157 -7.57 14.24 -8.01
CA ASP A 157 -7.79 12.98 -7.29
C ASP A 157 -9.03 12.31 -7.90
N ASP A 158 -8.83 11.21 -8.62
CA ASP A 158 -9.90 10.55 -9.38
C ASP A 158 -10.94 9.90 -8.46
N GLN A 159 -10.54 9.38 -7.30
CA GLN A 159 -11.44 8.81 -6.30
C GLN A 159 -12.32 9.88 -5.64
N ILE A 160 -11.76 11.03 -5.27
CA ILE A 160 -12.57 12.15 -4.75
C ILE A 160 -13.53 12.63 -5.84
N SER A 161 -13.08 12.68 -7.09
CA SER A 161 -13.87 13.15 -8.23
C SER A 161 -15.07 12.28 -8.52
N ILE A 162 -14.87 10.96 -8.63
CA ILE A 162 -15.94 10.03 -8.95
C ILE A 162 -17.00 10.02 -7.85
N ASN A 163 -16.58 10.02 -6.59
CA ASN A 163 -17.49 10.04 -5.45
C ASN A 163 -18.29 11.33 -5.40
N THR A 164 -17.65 12.48 -5.64
CA THR A 164 -18.34 13.78 -5.69
C THR A 164 -19.31 13.86 -6.86
N LEU A 165 -18.95 13.29 -8.01
CA LEU A 165 -19.78 13.27 -9.20
C LEU A 165 -21.02 12.40 -8.99
N ILE A 166 -20.83 11.15 -8.53
CA ILE A 166 -21.93 10.23 -8.24
C ILE A 166 -22.87 10.82 -7.18
N ASP A 167 -22.33 11.32 -6.07
CA ASP A 167 -23.14 11.83 -4.97
C ASP A 167 -24.04 13.02 -5.36
N LYS A 168 -23.59 13.85 -6.31
CA LYS A 168 -24.39 14.95 -6.88
C LYS A 168 -25.44 14.48 -7.89
N SER A 169 -25.18 13.37 -8.58
CA SER A 169 -26.01 12.88 -9.68
C SER A 169 -27.04 11.83 -9.27
N ILE A 170 -27.03 11.36 -8.02
CA ILE A 170 -27.99 10.38 -7.50
C ILE A 170 -28.80 10.96 -6.35
N THR A 171 -30.08 10.59 -6.27
CA THR A 171 -30.91 10.93 -5.11
C THR A 171 -30.53 10.03 -3.93
N ASN A 172 -30.58 8.71 -4.13
CA ASN A 172 -30.34 7.70 -3.10
C ASN A 172 -29.70 6.44 -3.69
N TRP A 173 -29.10 5.64 -2.80
CA TRP A 173 -28.69 4.27 -3.09
C TRP A 173 -29.83 3.31 -2.76
N GLY A 174 -30.13 2.40 -3.68
CA GLY A 174 -30.88 1.18 -3.39
C GLY A 174 -29.94 0.04 -2.97
N SER A 175 -30.50 -1.14 -2.74
CA SER A 175 -29.78 -2.37 -2.45
C SER A 175 -30.15 -3.49 -3.40
N THR A 176 -29.23 -4.42 -3.60
CA THR A 176 -29.44 -5.66 -4.34
C THR A 176 -28.56 -6.76 -3.76
N GLU A 177 -28.80 -8.01 -4.13
CA GLU A 177 -27.93 -9.12 -3.74
C GLU A 177 -27.10 -9.62 -4.93
N VAL A 178 -25.81 -9.82 -4.69
CA VAL A 178 -24.86 -10.36 -5.65
C VAL A 178 -24.03 -11.41 -4.92
N GLU A 179 -24.08 -12.67 -5.38
CA GLU A 179 -23.38 -13.80 -4.72
C GLU A 179 -23.70 -13.91 -3.22
N GLY A 180 -24.97 -13.68 -2.84
CA GLY A 180 -25.43 -13.69 -1.45
C GLY A 180 -24.88 -12.54 -0.58
N GLN A 181 -24.32 -11.50 -1.20
CA GLN A 181 -23.83 -10.31 -0.51
C GLN A 181 -24.66 -9.07 -0.89
N THR A 182 -25.02 -8.28 0.10
CA THR A 182 -25.73 -7.01 -0.12
C THR A 182 -24.80 -6.00 -0.80
N CYS A 183 -25.16 -5.59 -2.02
CA CYS A 183 -24.51 -4.55 -2.79
C CYS A 183 -25.42 -3.32 -2.90
N HIS A 184 -24.86 -2.20 -3.37
CA HIS A 184 -25.60 -0.95 -3.52
C HIS A 184 -25.83 -0.64 -5.00
N THR A 185 -27.01 -0.14 -5.34
CA THR A 185 -27.34 0.24 -6.72
C THR A 185 -27.79 1.68 -6.79
N ALA A 186 -27.47 2.37 -7.87
CA ALA A 186 -28.01 3.70 -8.14
C ALA A 186 -28.23 3.91 -9.63
N VAL A 187 -29.04 4.91 -9.96
CA VAL A 187 -29.18 5.43 -11.32
C VAL A 187 -28.87 6.91 -11.28
N ALA A 188 -27.95 7.34 -12.13
CA ALA A 188 -27.61 8.74 -12.38
C ALA A 188 -28.01 9.11 -13.82
N ASP A 189 -28.04 10.40 -14.12
CA ASP A 189 -28.20 10.90 -15.49
C ASP A 189 -27.09 11.91 -15.80
N PHE A 190 -26.37 11.66 -16.89
CA PHE A 190 -25.32 12.52 -17.42
C PHE A 190 -25.69 13.12 -18.78
N GLY A 191 -26.99 13.21 -19.08
CA GLY A 191 -27.56 13.83 -20.28
C GLY A 191 -27.60 12.93 -21.52
N LYS A 192 -27.25 11.64 -21.38
CA LYS A 192 -27.23 10.65 -22.46
C LYS A 192 -27.98 9.36 -22.12
N GLY A 193 -28.96 9.46 -21.21
CA GLY A 193 -29.77 8.36 -20.73
C GLY A 193 -29.36 7.88 -19.33
N PRO A 194 -30.10 6.91 -18.77
CA PRO A 194 -29.86 6.43 -17.42
C PRO A 194 -28.50 5.71 -17.34
N PHE A 195 -27.68 6.13 -16.38
CA PHE A 195 -26.40 5.52 -16.04
C PHE A 195 -26.54 4.70 -14.75
N ARG A 196 -26.47 3.38 -14.88
CA ARG A 196 -26.67 2.41 -13.80
C ARG A 196 -25.35 2.10 -13.10
N ILE A 197 -25.36 2.17 -11.79
CA ILE A 197 -24.19 1.94 -10.94
C ILE A 197 -24.49 0.73 -10.04
N LEU A 198 -23.55 -0.22 -9.99
CA LEU A 198 -23.50 -1.31 -9.01
C LEU A 198 -22.23 -1.16 -8.17
N ALA A 199 -22.40 -0.80 -6.91
CA ALA A 199 -21.35 -0.74 -5.92
C ALA A 199 -21.26 -2.07 -5.15
N LEU A 200 -20.22 -2.86 -5.45
CA LEU A 200 -19.94 -4.17 -4.88
C LEU A 200 -19.57 -4.08 -3.41
N SER A 201 -20.05 -5.03 -2.62
CA SER A 201 -19.79 -5.09 -1.17
C SER A 201 -18.31 -5.36 -0.86
N ASN A 202 -17.89 -4.97 0.36
CA ASN A 202 -16.55 -5.30 0.87
C ASN A 202 -16.33 -6.81 1.03
N ASN A 203 -17.38 -7.64 1.03
CA ASN A 203 -17.21 -9.08 1.10
C ASN A 203 -16.85 -9.68 -0.27
N LEU A 204 -17.24 -9.03 -1.37
CA LEU A 204 -16.85 -9.45 -2.73
C LEU A 204 -15.50 -8.87 -3.13
N ILE A 205 -15.27 -7.59 -2.85
CA ILE A 205 -14.00 -6.90 -3.09
C ILE A 205 -13.50 -6.36 -1.75
N THR A 206 -12.66 -7.14 -1.08
CA THR A 206 -12.28 -6.85 0.30
C THR A 206 -11.11 -5.91 0.41
N ARG A 207 -11.14 -5.05 1.43
CA ARG A 207 -10.01 -4.22 1.86
C ARG A 207 -9.26 -4.85 3.05
N GLU A 208 -9.73 -6.01 3.50
CA GLU A 208 -9.15 -6.73 4.62
C GLU A 208 -7.75 -7.26 4.28
N HIS A 209 -6.99 -7.56 5.32
CA HIS A 209 -5.71 -8.21 5.15
C HIS A 209 -5.89 -9.61 4.55
N ALA A 210 -4.87 -10.13 3.88
CA ALA A 210 -4.89 -11.42 3.17
C ALA A 210 -5.37 -12.64 4.00
N PHE A 211 -5.43 -12.52 5.32
CA PHE A 211 -5.85 -13.59 6.23
C PHE A 211 -7.26 -13.43 6.79
N ASP A 212 -7.83 -12.25 6.58
CA ASP A 212 -9.16 -11.88 7.02
C ASP A 212 -10.10 -11.75 5.82
N VAL A 213 -9.63 -12.23 4.66
CA VAL A 213 -10.37 -12.25 3.41
C VAL A 213 -11.57 -13.19 3.57
N PRO A 214 -12.81 -12.69 3.45
CA PRO A 214 -13.99 -13.54 3.41
C PRO A 214 -13.87 -14.60 2.32
N SER A 215 -14.34 -15.82 2.60
CA SER A 215 -14.36 -16.88 1.58
C SER A 215 -15.22 -16.53 0.35
N SER A 216 -16.11 -15.54 0.46
CA SER A 216 -16.90 -14.99 -0.63
C SER A 216 -16.15 -13.97 -1.50
N SER A 217 -14.95 -13.52 -1.10
CA SER A 217 -14.19 -12.53 -1.85
C SER A 217 -13.64 -13.07 -3.17
N TYR A 218 -13.71 -12.20 -4.17
CA TYR A 218 -13.15 -12.39 -5.50
C TYR A 218 -11.84 -11.63 -5.68
N VAL A 219 -11.71 -10.46 -5.04
CA VAL A 219 -10.52 -9.62 -5.10
C VAL A 219 -10.21 -9.11 -3.70
N ALA A 220 -8.93 -9.13 -3.32
CA ALA A 220 -8.41 -8.48 -2.11
C ALA A 220 -7.57 -7.26 -2.52
N HIS A 221 -8.01 -6.08 -2.11
CA HIS A 221 -7.36 -4.81 -2.36
C HIS A 221 -6.96 -4.19 -1.01
N PRO A 222 -5.94 -4.69 -0.31
CA PRO A 222 -5.58 -4.22 1.02
C PRO A 222 -5.08 -2.77 0.99
N PHE A 223 -5.08 -2.11 2.15
CA PHE A 223 -4.39 -0.83 2.30
C PHE A 223 -2.86 -1.03 2.27
N LEU A 224 -2.27 -0.81 1.10
CA LEU A 224 -0.83 -0.95 0.92
C LEU A 224 -0.09 0.31 1.42
N GLU A 225 0.56 0.19 2.58
CA GLU A 225 1.55 1.18 3.00
C GLU A 225 2.89 0.84 2.34
N ARG A 226 3.52 1.81 1.68
CA ARG A 226 4.79 1.60 0.94
C ARG A 226 5.88 0.92 1.77
N ARG A 227 5.95 1.19 3.08
CA ARG A 227 6.91 0.56 4.00
C ARG A 227 6.71 -0.96 4.17
N PHE A 228 5.56 -1.49 3.75
CA PHE A 228 5.22 -2.91 3.80
C PHE A 228 5.19 -3.54 2.41
N HIS A 229 5.61 -2.84 1.36
CA HIS A 229 5.54 -3.29 -0.02
C HIS A 229 6.16 -4.68 -0.21
N SER A 230 7.44 -4.86 0.15
CA SER A 230 8.14 -6.15 0.01
C SER A 230 7.47 -7.28 0.81
N ALA A 231 6.91 -6.95 1.98
CA ALA A 231 6.19 -7.90 2.81
C ALA A 231 4.88 -8.34 2.14
N PHE A 232 4.14 -7.41 1.54
CA PHE A 232 2.94 -7.72 0.76
C PHE A 232 3.27 -8.55 -0.49
N VAL A 233 4.32 -8.19 -1.23
CA VAL A 233 4.79 -8.97 -2.39
C VAL A 233 5.11 -10.40 -1.97
N ALA A 234 5.93 -10.58 -0.93
CA ALA A 234 6.31 -11.89 -0.42
C ALA A 234 5.09 -12.68 0.08
N LEU A 235 4.19 -12.01 0.80
CA LEU A 235 2.99 -12.63 1.33
C LEU A 235 2.06 -13.13 0.22
N TYR A 236 1.62 -12.24 -0.67
CA TYR A 236 0.68 -12.61 -1.73
C TYR A 236 1.31 -13.53 -2.78
N SER A 237 2.63 -13.47 -2.97
CA SER A 237 3.37 -14.46 -3.78
C SER A 237 3.27 -15.88 -3.25
N LYS A 238 3.13 -16.05 -1.92
CA LYS A 238 3.05 -17.37 -1.27
C LYS A 238 1.64 -17.81 -0.94
N LEU A 239 0.78 -16.85 -0.60
CA LEU A 239 -0.61 -17.16 -0.30
C LEU A 239 -1.36 -17.60 -1.53
N VAL A 240 -1.06 -17.01 -2.70
CA VAL A 240 -1.73 -17.42 -3.93
C VAL A 240 -0.93 -18.50 -4.64
N VAL A 241 -1.35 -19.74 -4.45
CA VAL A 241 -0.90 -20.89 -5.24
C VAL A 241 -2.11 -21.34 -6.06
N ASP A 242 -1.93 -21.41 -7.37
CA ASP A 242 -2.99 -21.78 -8.33
C ASP A 242 -4.26 -20.93 -8.19
N GLY A 243 -4.09 -19.63 -7.92
CA GLY A 243 -5.21 -18.68 -7.78
C GLY A 243 -5.96 -18.74 -6.45
N THR A 244 -5.64 -19.68 -5.56
CA THR A 244 -6.31 -19.82 -4.25
C THR A 244 -5.45 -19.30 -3.11
N LEU A 245 -6.05 -18.53 -2.19
CA LEU A 245 -5.40 -18.22 -0.92
C LEU A 245 -5.29 -19.52 -0.11
N ARG A 246 -4.08 -19.92 0.24
CA ARG A 246 -3.87 -21.00 1.21
C ARG A 246 -4.57 -20.62 2.52
N ASP A 247 -5.29 -21.58 3.10
CA ASP A 247 -5.91 -21.43 4.42
C ASP A 247 -4.85 -21.05 5.45
N PHE A 248 -4.85 -19.77 5.81
CA PHE A 248 -3.90 -19.22 6.74
C PHE A 248 -4.68 -18.78 7.97
N LYS A 249 -4.50 -19.54 9.05
CA LYS A 249 -5.17 -19.23 10.31
C LYS A 249 -4.41 -18.15 11.05
N VAL A 250 -5.01 -16.97 11.18
CA VAL A 250 -4.56 -15.99 12.17
C VAL A 250 -4.94 -16.54 13.54
N THR A 251 -3.96 -16.80 14.40
CA THR A 251 -4.22 -17.11 15.81
C THR A 251 -4.81 -15.89 16.52
N GLU A 252 -5.46 -16.08 17.67
CA GLU A 252 -6.11 -15.00 18.42
C GLU A 252 -5.20 -13.76 18.54
N ASN A 253 -5.78 -12.59 18.24
CA ASN A 253 -5.06 -11.33 18.14
C ASN A 253 -4.36 -11.02 19.47
N PHE A 254 -3.06 -10.71 19.41
CA PHE A 254 -2.33 -10.30 20.61
C PHE A 254 -2.83 -8.92 21.08
N ALA A 255 -3.27 -8.85 22.34
CA ALA A 255 -3.92 -7.67 22.90
C ALA A 255 -3.04 -6.42 22.73
N GLY A 256 -3.57 -5.42 22.00
CA GLY A 256 -2.92 -4.12 21.78
C GLY A 256 -2.27 -3.93 20.41
N MET A 257 -2.10 -4.99 19.61
CA MET A 257 -1.67 -4.85 18.22
C MET A 257 -2.84 -4.49 17.31
N LYS A 258 -2.57 -3.64 16.30
CA LYS A 258 -3.52 -3.50 15.19
C LYS A 258 -3.56 -4.84 14.45
N ARG A 259 -4.75 -5.31 14.09
CA ARG A 259 -4.97 -6.59 13.38
C ARG A 259 -4.04 -6.77 12.18
N ARG A 260 -3.82 -5.72 11.38
CA ARG A 260 -2.89 -5.73 10.23
C ARG A 260 -1.42 -5.99 10.62
N ASP A 261 -0.99 -5.44 11.76
CA ASP A 261 0.38 -5.55 12.24
C ASP A 261 0.57 -6.98 12.79
N TRP A 262 -0.45 -7.53 13.47
CA TRP A 262 -0.48 -8.92 13.92
C TRP A 262 -0.51 -9.92 12.76
N ALA A 263 -1.35 -9.67 11.77
CA ALA A 263 -1.38 -10.41 10.53
C ALA A 263 0.01 -10.45 9.86
N THR A 264 0.60 -9.28 9.63
CA THR A 264 1.95 -9.18 9.03
C THR A 264 2.98 -9.94 9.86
N TYR A 265 2.86 -9.92 11.19
CA TYR A 265 3.72 -10.69 12.08
C TYR A 265 3.61 -12.20 11.85
N CYS A 266 2.37 -12.71 11.81
CA CYS A 266 2.10 -14.12 11.56
C CYS A 266 2.66 -14.55 10.19
N CYS A 267 2.63 -13.68 9.17
CA CYS A 267 3.30 -13.92 7.89
C CYS A 267 4.77 -14.26 8.14
N TYR A 268 5.47 -13.37 8.84
CA TYR A 268 6.90 -13.51 9.06
C TYR A 268 7.21 -14.79 9.82
N GLN A 269 6.45 -15.14 10.86
CA GLN A 269 6.64 -16.40 11.57
C GLN A 269 6.55 -17.63 10.65
N GLN A 270 5.57 -17.67 9.74
CA GLN A 270 5.44 -18.78 8.80
C GLN A 270 6.47 -18.76 7.67
N LEU A 271 6.90 -17.57 7.25
CA LEU A 271 7.99 -17.41 6.29
C LEU A 271 9.32 -17.92 6.88
N GLY A 272 9.51 -17.80 8.20
CA GLY A 272 10.70 -18.30 8.90
C GLY A 272 11.99 -17.72 8.33
N SER A 273 12.89 -18.58 7.86
CA SER A 273 14.15 -18.17 7.21
C SER A 273 13.99 -17.62 5.79
N GLN A 274 12.78 -17.69 5.21
CA GLN A 274 12.48 -17.22 3.87
C GLN A 274 11.94 -15.78 3.85
N ILE A 275 12.04 -15.04 4.96
CA ILE A 275 11.69 -13.62 5.00
C ILE A 275 12.71 -12.84 4.16
N PRO A 276 12.27 -12.00 3.21
CA PRO A 276 13.19 -11.12 2.49
C PRO A 276 14.01 -10.26 3.46
N ARG A 277 15.30 -10.09 3.19
CA ARG A 277 16.23 -9.44 4.13
C ARG A 277 15.76 -8.03 4.54
N GLU A 278 15.19 -7.30 3.60
CA GLU A 278 14.61 -5.97 3.78
C GLU A 278 13.37 -5.95 4.70
N CYS A 279 12.70 -7.10 4.86
CA CYS A 279 11.55 -7.24 5.76
C CYS A 279 11.93 -7.64 7.18
N LEU A 280 13.14 -8.16 7.41
CA LEU A 280 13.56 -8.68 8.73
C LEU A 280 13.49 -7.61 9.84
N ALA A 281 13.79 -6.34 9.54
CA ALA A 281 13.71 -5.27 10.54
C ALA A 281 12.26 -5.02 10.97
N HIS A 282 11.34 -5.02 10.00
CA HIS A 282 9.92 -4.93 10.27
C HIS A 282 9.41 -6.18 11.02
N ALA A 283 9.89 -7.37 10.65
CA ALA A 283 9.58 -8.61 11.35
C ALA A 283 10.00 -8.56 12.82
N GLY A 284 11.21 -8.08 13.11
CA GLY A 284 11.69 -7.88 14.47
C GLY A 284 10.87 -6.85 15.26
N TYR A 285 10.47 -5.74 14.62
CA TYR A 285 9.57 -4.75 15.22
C TYR A 285 8.21 -5.36 15.58
N LEU A 286 7.59 -6.07 14.64
CA LEU A 286 6.29 -6.72 14.85
C LEU A 286 6.36 -7.83 15.90
N ALA A 287 7.41 -8.67 15.87
CA ALA A 287 7.68 -9.66 16.90
C ALA A 287 7.74 -9.04 18.29
N THR A 288 8.25 -7.83 18.37
CA THR A 288 8.29 -7.14 19.66
C THR A 288 6.95 -6.58 20.09
N LEU A 289 6.18 -6.01 19.17
CA LEU A 289 4.80 -5.62 19.48
C LEU A 289 3.97 -6.82 19.94
N ALA A 290 4.25 -7.99 19.38
CA ALA A 290 3.68 -9.29 19.72
C ALA A 290 4.22 -9.88 21.03
N GLN A 291 5.18 -9.21 21.68
CA GLN A 291 5.90 -9.74 22.85
C GLN A 291 6.56 -11.11 22.61
N ASP A 292 6.89 -11.42 21.36
CA ASP A 292 7.67 -12.58 20.95
C ASP A 292 9.16 -12.17 20.86
N PHE A 293 9.79 -12.12 22.03
CA PHE A 293 11.16 -11.64 22.18
C PHE A 293 12.18 -12.57 21.50
N GLU A 294 11.89 -13.86 21.43
CA GLU A 294 12.73 -14.87 20.80
C GLU A 294 12.69 -14.73 19.28
N ALA A 295 11.51 -14.64 18.68
CA ALA A 295 11.40 -14.39 17.23
C ALA A 295 12.00 -13.04 16.86
N ALA A 296 11.79 -12.00 17.68
CA ALA A 296 12.41 -10.69 17.48
C ALA A 296 13.94 -10.82 17.44
N ALA A 297 14.53 -11.48 18.44
CA ALA A 297 15.96 -11.72 18.51
C ALA A 297 16.45 -12.54 17.30
N GLY A 298 15.70 -13.56 16.86
CA GLY A 298 16.00 -14.34 15.67
C GLY A 298 16.03 -13.51 14.38
N TYR A 299 15.04 -12.63 14.17
CA TYR A 299 15.01 -11.74 13.00
C TYR A 299 16.14 -10.72 13.03
N PHE A 300 16.43 -10.13 14.20
CA PHE A 300 17.56 -9.21 14.34
C PHE A 300 18.91 -9.92 14.22
N ALA A 301 19.03 -11.16 14.68
CA ALA A 301 20.23 -11.97 14.52
C ALA A 301 20.49 -12.34 13.06
N GLN A 302 19.46 -12.48 12.21
CA GLN A 302 19.64 -12.66 10.76
C GLN A 302 20.10 -11.38 10.06
N LEU A 303 19.99 -10.23 10.73
CA LEU A 303 20.45 -8.94 10.24
C LEU A 303 21.91 -8.65 10.64
N GLN A 304 22.83 -9.61 10.70
CA GLN A 304 24.24 -9.43 11.17
C GLN A 304 25.06 -8.30 10.50
N HIS A 305 24.47 -7.56 9.55
CA HIS A 305 24.97 -6.32 8.98
C HIS A 305 23.86 -5.27 8.89
N LEU A 306 23.29 -4.83 10.03
CA LEU A 306 22.29 -3.77 10.03
C LEU A 306 22.89 -2.45 9.49
N GLU A 307 22.15 -1.75 8.63
CA GLU A 307 22.47 -0.38 8.22
C GLU A 307 21.30 0.55 8.56
N GLY A 308 21.59 1.78 8.99
CA GLY A 308 20.61 2.86 9.07
C GLY A 308 19.43 2.62 10.02
N ASP A 309 18.21 2.69 9.49
CA ASP A 309 16.93 2.70 10.23
C ASP A 309 16.71 1.46 11.08
N ALA A 310 17.16 0.30 10.61
CA ALA A 310 16.95 -0.96 11.32
C ALA A 310 17.68 -1.00 12.68
N LEU A 311 18.85 -0.38 12.77
CA LEU A 311 19.55 -0.21 14.04
C LEU A 311 18.82 0.78 14.96
N VAL A 312 18.23 1.84 14.40
CA VAL A 312 17.48 2.84 15.19
C VAL A 312 16.23 2.22 15.81
N ASP A 313 15.52 1.40 15.04
CA ASP A 313 14.33 0.72 15.51
C ASP A 313 14.69 -0.38 16.54
N LEU A 314 15.79 -1.10 16.35
CA LEU A 314 16.34 -2.05 17.35
C LEU A 314 16.77 -1.34 18.65
N TYR A 315 17.40 -0.18 18.56
CA TYR A 315 17.78 0.63 19.73
C TYR A 315 16.53 1.09 20.51
N ASP A 316 15.56 1.69 19.82
CA ASP A 316 14.29 2.13 20.42
C ASP A 316 13.59 0.96 21.13
N LEU A 317 13.72 -0.25 20.59
CA LEU A 317 13.19 -1.48 21.14
C LEU A 317 13.81 -1.87 22.47
N GLN A 318 15.13 -1.99 22.50
CA GLN A 318 15.90 -2.43 23.67
C GLN A 318 15.69 -1.46 24.83
N ILE A 319 15.61 -0.16 24.54
CA ILE A 319 15.25 0.86 25.53
C ILE A 319 13.85 0.65 26.10
N ARG A 320 12.84 0.33 25.27
CA ARG A 320 11.47 0.05 25.77
C ARG A 320 11.40 -1.21 26.64
N ARG A 321 12.31 -2.17 26.42
CA ARG A 321 12.41 -3.43 27.17
C ARG A 321 13.24 -3.31 28.46
N GLY A 322 13.81 -2.14 28.75
CA GLY A 322 14.77 -1.99 29.86
C GLY A 322 16.10 -2.75 29.62
N GLN A 323 16.38 -3.16 28.38
CA GLN A 323 17.60 -3.87 27.99
C GLN A 323 18.71 -2.87 27.68
N GLU A 324 19.10 -2.09 28.69
CA GLU A 324 20.01 -0.95 28.52
C GLU A 324 21.37 -1.36 27.95
N LYS A 325 21.91 -2.49 28.39
CA LYS A 325 23.19 -3.02 27.90
C LYS A 325 23.15 -3.34 26.41
N ASP A 326 22.05 -3.93 25.94
CA ASP A 326 21.89 -4.30 24.54
C ASP A 326 21.63 -3.07 23.67
N ALA A 327 20.84 -2.11 24.18
CA ALA A 327 20.66 -0.80 23.56
C ALA A 327 22.00 -0.10 23.32
N LEU A 328 22.91 -0.16 24.29
CA LEU A 328 24.25 0.42 24.18
C LEU A 328 25.11 -0.27 23.13
N ASN A 329 25.01 -1.60 23.02
CA ASN A 329 25.72 -2.36 21.99
C ASN A 329 25.23 -1.98 20.59
N THR A 330 23.90 -1.94 20.39
CA THR A 330 23.27 -1.48 19.14
C THR A 330 23.67 -0.05 18.82
N LEU A 331 23.70 0.85 19.81
CA LEU A 331 24.17 2.22 19.65
C LEU A 331 25.64 2.28 19.22
N GLY A 332 26.48 1.40 19.75
CA GLY A 332 27.86 1.23 19.31
C GLY A 332 28.00 0.72 17.88
N GLU A 333 27.03 -0.06 17.38
CA GLU A 333 26.97 -0.48 15.98
C GLU A 333 26.46 0.65 15.06
N ILE A 334 25.44 1.40 15.49
CA ILE A 334 24.95 2.64 14.85
C ILE A 334 26.11 3.60 14.63
N ALA A 335 26.93 3.78 15.66
CA ALA A 335 28.10 4.64 15.64
C ALA A 335 29.19 4.22 14.66
N ARG A 336 29.38 2.90 14.52
CA ARG A 336 30.37 2.31 13.61
C ARG A 336 29.85 2.28 12.18
N SER A 337 28.53 2.29 11.98
CA SER A 337 27.90 2.42 10.67
C SER A 337 28.06 3.85 10.14
N SER A 338 28.84 4.01 9.07
CA SER A 338 29.09 5.31 8.45
C SER A 338 27.87 5.90 7.70
N LYS A 339 26.71 5.24 7.71
CA LYS A 339 25.60 5.48 6.78
C LYS A 339 24.35 6.15 7.35
N LEU A 340 24.37 6.68 8.58
CA LEU A 340 23.22 7.42 9.12
C LEU A 340 22.99 8.75 8.39
N SER A 341 21.75 8.99 8.00
CA SER A 341 21.22 10.30 7.60
C SER A 341 21.05 11.22 8.81
N ASP A 342 21.07 12.54 8.56
CA ASP A 342 20.85 13.55 9.60
C ASP A 342 19.48 13.38 10.29
N THR A 343 18.45 12.93 9.56
CA THR A 343 17.11 12.68 10.12
C THR A 343 17.13 11.54 11.15
N GLN A 344 17.82 10.43 10.84
CA GLN A 344 17.97 9.29 11.75
C GLN A 344 18.71 9.69 13.02
N LEU A 345 19.84 10.42 12.86
CA LEU A 345 20.62 10.88 13.99
C LEU A 345 19.80 11.83 14.89
N ASN A 346 19.03 12.73 14.29
CA ASN A 346 18.11 13.61 15.01
C ASN A 346 17.05 12.86 15.82
N LYS A 347 16.52 11.74 15.31
CA LYS A 347 15.54 10.91 16.03
C LYS A 347 16.16 10.30 17.29
N ILE A 348 17.36 9.73 17.19
CA ILE A 348 18.13 9.17 18.32
C ILE A 348 18.41 10.25 19.37
N ILE A 349 18.91 11.41 18.94
CA ILE A 349 19.23 12.54 19.83
C ILE A 349 17.98 12.99 20.61
N ARG A 350 16.83 13.16 19.93
CA ARG A 350 15.57 13.58 20.57
C ARG A 350 15.05 12.54 21.56
N HIS A 351 15.19 11.25 21.26
CA HIS A 351 14.76 10.19 22.18
C HIS A 351 15.55 10.27 23.48
N MET A 352 16.87 10.36 23.40
CA MET A 352 17.72 10.43 24.60
C MET A 352 17.59 11.74 25.37
N ALA A 353 17.36 12.87 24.69
CA ALA A 353 17.13 14.15 25.36
C ALA A 353 15.92 14.12 26.30
N ARG A 354 14.94 13.23 26.05
CA ARG A 354 13.75 13.04 26.89
C ARG A 354 13.99 12.09 28.07
N LYS A 355 15.09 11.33 28.08
CA LYS A 355 15.46 10.39 29.14
C LYS A 355 16.96 10.52 29.41
N PRO A 356 17.40 11.44 30.29
CA PRO A 356 18.82 11.64 30.57
C PRO A 356 19.42 10.32 31.07
N HIS A 357 20.26 9.71 30.22
CA HIS A 357 20.88 8.42 30.47
C HIS A 357 22.36 8.64 30.86
N PRO A 358 22.93 7.84 31.78
CA PRO A 358 24.35 7.92 32.18
C PRO A 358 25.36 7.80 31.03
N THR A 359 24.92 7.36 29.85
CA THR A 359 25.74 7.06 28.68
C THR A 359 25.68 8.13 27.58
N GLY A 360 25.09 9.30 27.86
CA GLY A 360 25.08 10.44 26.93
C GLY A 360 26.48 10.86 26.43
N SER A 361 27.53 10.49 27.16
CA SER A 361 28.95 10.64 26.81
C SER A 361 29.39 9.85 25.58
N ALA A 362 28.85 8.65 25.34
CA ALA A 362 29.26 7.82 24.21
C ALA A 362 28.78 8.40 22.87
N LEU A 363 27.53 8.85 22.79
CA LEU A 363 26.95 9.44 21.57
C LEU A 363 27.50 10.83 21.25
N VAL A 364 27.89 11.58 22.27
CA VAL A 364 28.60 12.85 22.08
C VAL A 364 29.95 12.57 21.45
N ALA A 365 30.70 11.57 21.91
CA ALA A 365 31.92 11.17 21.23
C ALA A 365 31.70 10.73 19.77
N ILE A 366 30.56 10.11 19.46
CA ILE A 366 30.20 9.65 18.10
C ILE A 366 29.79 10.84 17.20
N ALA A 367 28.93 11.73 17.70
CA ALA A 367 28.50 12.94 17.00
C ALA A 367 29.66 13.93 16.80
N LEU A 368 30.52 14.11 17.82
CA LEU A 368 31.73 14.93 17.74
C LEU A 368 32.76 14.35 16.75
N ARG A 369 32.86 13.02 16.60
CA ARG A 369 33.72 12.37 15.60
C ARG A 369 33.21 12.53 14.17
N ARG A 370 31.89 12.61 13.96
CA ARG A 370 31.26 12.70 12.63
C ARG A 370 31.11 14.14 12.13
N TYR A 371 30.85 15.09 13.02
CA TYR A 371 30.78 16.51 12.68
C TYR A 371 32.08 17.21 13.09
N SER A 372 33.03 17.30 12.15
CA SER A 372 34.27 18.08 12.32
C SER A 372 34.05 19.60 12.30
N ARG A 373 32.83 20.07 12.04
CA ARG A 373 32.45 21.49 12.02
C ARG A 373 31.24 21.73 12.93
N PRO A 374 31.22 22.85 13.69
CA PRO A 374 30.12 23.20 14.58
C PRO A 374 28.87 23.54 13.76
N THR A 375 27.93 22.59 13.70
CA THR A 375 26.56 22.83 13.21
C THR A 375 25.65 23.19 14.38
N ARG A 376 24.44 23.72 14.12
CA ARG A 376 23.42 23.91 15.18
C ARG A 376 23.11 22.60 15.92
N LEU A 377 23.23 21.46 15.22
CA LEU A 377 23.05 20.14 15.80
C LEU A 377 24.20 19.77 16.76
N TYR A 378 25.45 20.05 16.37
CA TYR A 378 26.63 19.90 17.22
C TYR A 378 26.48 20.68 18.53
N GLU A 379 26.07 21.95 18.47
CA GLU A 379 25.89 22.78 19.68
C GLU A 379 24.69 22.34 20.53
N GLY A 380 23.65 21.76 19.92
CA GLY A 380 22.53 21.14 20.64
C GLY A 380 22.97 19.90 21.42
N VAL A 381 23.71 19.01 20.77
CA VAL A 381 24.25 17.77 21.37
C VAL A 381 25.28 18.09 22.46
N ARG A 382 26.16 19.06 22.21
CA ARG A 382 27.16 19.53 23.18
C ARG A 382 26.52 20.15 24.43
N ARG A 383 25.44 20.92 24.30
CA ARG A 383 24.71 21.47 25.45
C ARG A 383 24.07 20.37 26.31
N LEU A 384 23.39 19.41 25.68
CA LEU A 384 22.79 18.28 26.39
C LEU A 384 23.86 17.44 27.13
N TYR A 385 25.05 17.28 26.54
CA TYR A 385 26.18 16.64 27.18
C TYR A 385 26.68 17.36 28.43
N LEU A 386 26.89 18.68 28.32
CA LEU A 386 27.39 19.50 29.41
C LEU A 386 26.37 19.56 30.57
N GLN A 387 25.07 19.65 30.26
CA GLN A 387 24.00 19.55 31.26
C GLN A 387 23.99 18.19 31.95
N ALA A 388 24.14 17.09 31.22
CA ALA A 388 24.18 15.75 31.79
C ALA A 388 25.38 15.50 32.71
N ARG A 389 26.48 16.26 32.56
CA ARG A 389 27.65 16.19 33.46
C ARG A 389 27.61 17.20 34.61
N GLY A 390 26.53 17.97 34.75
CA GLY A 390 26.45 19.07 35.72
C GLY A 390 27.46 20.19 35.44
N ALA A 391 27.92 20.30 34.20
CA ALA A 391 28.87 21.33 33.75
C ALA A 391 28.16 22.56 33.12
N LEU A 392 26.82 22.59 33.17
CA LEU A 392 25.94 23.67 32.76
C LEU A 392 24.77 23.82 33.73
#